data_AF-A0A7X5DCL9-F1
#
_entry.id   AF-A0A7X5DCL9-F1
#
_cell.length_a   1.000
_cell.length_b   1.000
_cell.length_c   1.000
_cell.angle_alpha   90.00
_cell.angle_beta   90.00
_cell.angle_gamma   90.00
#
_symmetry.space_group_name_H-M   'P 1'
#
loop_
_entity.id
_entity.type
_entity.pdbx_description
1 polymer ?
#
loop_
_entity_poly.entity_id
_entity_poly.type
_entity_poly.pdbx_seq_one_letter_code
_entity_poly.pdbx_strand_id
1 'polypeptide(L)'
;MSELHSIPLTCKEGVYSVFDFYQDADGEDAIFFDYDTQYQMLTYDIPVGQDWRGMTLYSVPEKDIFRTLRACYGEDGGLLKITAVLNGHETLLYIRYEDEEDARKKIRRFAIRNANAIIEQIQQCKDAVARLFVDYYIDSETIDYHAMIGAAAHVEAVRQKYHDEDSCDCSGNYPSEYIKGDNKMLITMVRCAEGHPSANFQYAVEIMSKHIEKYALPALRRTEDFKFICEEYD
;
A
#
# COMPACT_ATOMS: atom_id res chain seq x y z
N MET A 1 -15.61 22.64 -15.65
CA MET A 1 -14.96 21.71 -14.70
C MET A 1 -13.48 21.77 -15.01
N SER A 2 -12.63 21.82 -14.01
CA SER A 2 -11.18 21.68 -14.26
C SER A 2 -10.93 20.22 -14.56
N GLU A 3 -10.32 19.91 -15.70
CA GLU A 3 -9.85 18.57 -16.02
C GLU A 3 -8.38 18.46 -15.58
N LEU A 4 -7.97 17.28 -15.14
CA LEU A 4 -6.56 17.01 -14.86
C LEU A 4 -5.86 16.84 -16.22
N HIS A 5 -4.86 17.68 -16.49
CA HIS A 5 -4.05 17.52 -17.69
C HIS A 5 -3.25 16.22 -17.64
N SER A 6 -2.96 15.65 -18.81
CA SER A 6 -2.10 14.48 -18.90
C SER A 6 -0.66 14.82 -18.48
N ILE A 7 0.01 13.84 -17.89
CA ILE A 7 1.41 13.98 -17.46
C ILE A 7 2.29 13.24 -18.48
N PRO A 8 3.12 13.93 -19.28
CA PRO A 8 3.93 13.27 -20.30
C PRO A 8 4.99 12.37 -19.66
N LEU A 9 5.35 11.27 -20.33
CA LEU A 9 6.40 10.37 -19.85
C LEU A 9 7.80 10.98 -19.97
N THR A 10 7.95 12.00 -20.83
CA THR A 10 9.20 12.76 -20.97
C THR A 10 8.95 14.26 -20.81
N CYS A 11 9.81 14.93 -20.05
CA CYS A 11 9.83 16.38 -19.88
C CYS A 11 11.24 16.80 -19.47
N LYS A 12 11.55 18.10 -19.55
CA LYS A 12 12.81 18.60 -19.00
C LYS A 12 12.86 18.30 -17.50
N GLU A 13 14.04 17.92 -17.00
CA GLU A 13 14.30 17.74 -15.57
C GLU A 13 13.62 18.82 -14.72
N GLY A 14 12.94 18.40 -13.65
CA GLY A 14 12.24 19.30 -12.74
C GLY A 14 11.03 18.68 -12.08
N VAL A 15 10.36 19.50 -11.27
CA VAL A 15 9.09 19.16 -10.62
C VAL A 15 8.02 20.10 -11.12
N TYR A 16 6.93 19.52 -11.64
CA TYR A 16 5.85 20.25 -12.29
C TYR A 16 4.51 19.93 -11.64
N SER A 17 3.65 20.94 -11.55
CA SER A 17 2.21 20.79 -11.33
C SER A 17 1.55 20.24 -12.58
N VAL A 18 0.43 19.54 -12.42
CA VAL A 18 -0.39 19.08 -13.56
C VAL A 18 -0.80 20.24 -14.48
N PHE A 19 -1.01 21.44 -13.93
CA PHE A 19 -1.33 22.64 -14.69
C PHE A 19 -0.16 23.29 -15.45
N ASP A 20 1.07 22.81 -15.27
CA ASP A 20 2.20 23.30 -16.06
C ASP A 20 2.21 22.71 -17.48
N PHE A 21 1.43 21.65 -17.70
CA PHE A 21 1.27 21.00 -19.00
C PHE A 21 0.09 21.64 -19.74
N TYR A 22 0.40 22.56 -20.65
CA TYR A 22 -0.56 23.24 -21.52
C TYR A 22 -0.55 22.62 -22.91
N GLN A 23 -1.01 21.38 -23.05
CA GLN A 23 -1.48 20.81 -24.32
C GLN A 23 -2.03 19.41 -24.08
N ASP A 24 -3.06 19.05 -24.85
CA ASP A 24 -3.37 17.66 -25.13
C ASP A 24 -2.10 17.06 -25.73
N ALA A 25 -1.36 16.27 -24.94
CA ALA A 25 -0.33 15.42 -25.49
C ALA A 25 -1.05 14.42 -26.39
N ASP A 26 -1.19 14.76 -27.67
CA ASP A 26 -1.64 13.87 -28.73
C ASP A 26 -0.58 12.77 -28.89
N GLY A 27 -0.63 11.75 -28.03
CA GLY A 27 0.33 10.66 -28.09
C GLY A 27 0.15 9.62 -26.99
N GLU A 28 0.50 8.39 -27.33
CA GLU A 28 0.59 7.21 -26.44
C GLU A 28 1.65 7.35 -25.32
N ASP A 29 2.27 8.53 -25.16
CA ASP A 29 3.42 8.79 -24.28
C ASP A 29 3.05 9.71 -23.09
N ALA A 30 1.86 9.55 -22.51
CA ALA A 30 1.43 10.29 -21.33
C ALA A 30 0.52 9.46 -20.41
N ILE A 31 0.52 9.78 -19.12
CA ILE A 31 -0.43 9.25 -18.15
C ILE A 31 -1.67 10.15 -18.13
N PHE A 32 -2.82 9.55 -18.39
CA PHE A 32 -4.12 10.21 -18.39
C PHE A 32 -4.85 9.95 -17.08
N PHE A 33 -5.40 11.01 -16.49
CA PHE A 33 -6.12 10.95 -15.22
C PHE A 33 -7.59 11.28 -15.45
N ASP A 34 -8.46 10.32 -15.14
CA ASP A 34 -9.91 10.50 -15.12
C ASP A 34 -10.37 10.62 -13.66
N TYR A 35 -10.96 11.76 -13.32
CA TYR A 35 -11.44 12.04 -11.97
C TYR A 35 -12.95 12.15 -11.95
N ASP A 36 -13.59 11.15 -11.33
CA ASP A 36 -15.02 11.11 -11.11
C ASP A 36 -15.38 11.91 -9.86
N THR A 37 -16.02 13.06 -10.07
CA THR A 37 -16.49 13.94 -8.98
C THR A 37 -17.63 13.36 -8.16
N GLN A 38 -18.47 12.48 -8.74
CA GLN A 38 -19.61 11.87 -8.07
C GLN A 38 -19.15 10.82 -7.05
N TYR A 39 -18.14 10.03 -7.40
CA TYR A 39 -17.61 8.97 -6.53
C TYR A 39 -16.29 9.34 -5.82
N GLN A 40 -15.74 10.53 -6.10
CA GLN A 40 -14.43 10.95 -5.60
C GLN A 40 -13.34 9.92 -5.90
N MET A 41 -13.33 9.47 -7.16
CA MET A 41 -12.52 8.36 -7.64
C MET A 41 -11.58 8.85 -8.74
N LEU A 42 -10.32 8.44 -8.68
CA LEU A 42 -9.30 8.72 -9.70
C LEU A 42 -8.90 7.43 -10.39
N THR A 43 -9.09 7.35 -11.71
CA THR A 43 -8.67 6.24 -12.57
C THR A 43 -7.59 6.71 -13.54
N TYR A 44 -6.56 5.89 -13.73
CA TYR A 44 -5.44 6.20 -14.63
C TYR A 44 -4.67 4.93 -14.97
N ASP A 45 -3.96 4.95 -16.10
CA ASP A 45 -3.08 3.86 -16.50
C ASP A 45 -1.62 4.26 -16.31
N ILE A 46 -0.81 3.34 -15.76
CA ILE A 46 0.64 3.54 -15.58
C ILE A 46 1.43 2.70 -16.59
N PRO A 47 2.56 3.22 -17.11
CA PRO A 47 3.44 2.44 -17.97
C PRO A 47 4.28 1.46 -17.15
N VAL A 48 4.36 0.20 -17.58
CA VAL A 48 5.19 -0.84 -16.98
C VAL A 48 5.81 -1.71 -18.07
N GLY A 49 7.11 -1.52 -18.33
CA GLY A 49 7.78 -2.17 -19.45
C GLY A 49 7.16 -1.73 -20.79
N GLN A 50 6.59 -2.68 -21.53
CA GLN A 50 5.84 -2.43 -22.78
C GLN A 50 4.33 -2.43 -22.59
N ASP A 51 3.84 -2.66 -21.37
CA ASP A 51 2.42 -2.75 -21.04
C ASP A 51 1.94 -1.54 -20.24
N TRP A 52 0.62 -1.41 -20.12
CA TRP A 52 -0.04 -0.43 -19.27
C TRP A 52 -0.87 -1.14 -18.19
N ARG A 53 -0.98 -0.52 -17.02
CA ARG A 53 -1.77 -1.08 -15.91
C ARG A 53 -2.72 -0.04 -15.34
N GLY A 54 -3.98 -0.44 -15.23
CA GLY A 54 -5.02 0.33 -14.57
C GLY A 54 -4.77 0.49 -13.07
N MET A 55 -4.99 1.72 -12.62
CA MET A 55 -4.92 2.15 -11.24
C MET A 55 -6.24 2.85 -10.89
N THR A 56 -6.77 2.54 -9.71
CA THR A 56 -7.95 3.19 -9.15
C THR A 56 -7.65 3.65 -7.73
N LEU A 57 -7.88 4.93 -7.45
CA LEU A 57 -7.86 5.47 -6.10
C LEU A 57 -9.26 5.94 -5.71
N TYR A 58 -9.73 5.45 -4.57
CA TYR A 58 -11.01 5.84 -3.97
C TYR A 58 -10.83 6.92 -2.91
N SER A 59 -11.92 7.66 -2.64
CA SER A 59 -11.97 8.70 -1.59
C SER A 59 -10.90 9.79 -1.76
N VAL A 60 -10.66 10.20 -3.01
CA VAL A 60 -9.68 11.22 -3.38
C VAL A 60 -10.34 12.60 -3.26
N PRO A 61 -9.88 13.50 -2.38
CA PRO A 61 -10.48 14.83 -2.28
C PRO A 61 -10.12 15.66 -3.53
N GLU A 62 -11.14 16.13 -4.25
CA GLU A 62 -10.98 16.93 -5.48
C GLU A 62 -9.99 18.10 -5.27
N LYS A 63 -10.21 18.90 -4.23
CA LYS A 63 -9.36 20.06 -3.96
C LYS A 63 -7.88 19.69 -3.76
N ASP A 64 -7.63 18.53 -3.18
CA ASP A 64 -6.29 18.05 -2.87
C ASP A 64 -5.60 17.60 -4.16
N ILE A 65 -6.23 16.72 -4.94
CA ILE A 65 -5.63 16.19 -6.16
C ILE A 65 -5.33 17.29 -7.17
N PHE A 66 -6.27 18.20 -7.43
CA PHE A 66 -6.06 19.28 -8.39
C PHE A 66 -4.95 20.25 -7.96
N ARG A 67 -4.76 20.50 -6.65
CA ARG A 67 -3.76 21.48 -6.18
C ARG A 67 -2.37 20.88 -6.01
N THR A 68 -2.30 19.60 -5.68
CA THR A 68 -1.08 18.99 -5.13
C THR A 68 -0.50 17.88 -5.99
N LEU A 69 -1.17 17.50 -7.09
CA LEU A 69 -0.61 16.56 -8.05
C LEU A 69 0.67 17.13 -8.66
N ARG A 70 1.76 16.38 -8.53
CA ARG A 70 3.10 16.75 -8.99
C ARG A 70 3.76 15.60 -9.74
N ALA A 71 4.40 15.95 -10.86
CA ALA A 71 5.26 15.08 -11.64
C ALA A 71 6.72 15.45 -11.41
N CYS A 72 7.60 14.47 -11.27
CA CYS A 72 9.04 14.65 -11.07
C CYS A 72 9.80 13.96 -12.20
N TYR A 73 10.67 14.69 -12.89
CA TYR A 73 11.48 14.20 -14.01
C TYR A 73 12.97 14.20 -13.68
N GLY A 74 13.68 13.20 -14.19
CA GLY A 74 15.13 13.05 -14.03
C GLY A 74 15.94 13.86 -15.03
N GLU A 75 17.26 13.83 -14.87
CA GLU A 75 18.21 14.47 -15.79
C GLU A 75 18.11 13.91 -17.23
N ASP A 76 17.73 12.64 -17.37
CA ASP A 76 17.44 11.99 -18.67
C ASP A 76 16.12 12.45 -19.30
N GLY A 77 15.37 13.29 -18.59
CA GLY A 77 14.06 13.78 -18.96
C GLY A 77 12.93 12.77 -18.78
N GLY A 78 13.18 11.59 -18.23
CA GLY A 78 12.14 10.59 -17.99
C GLY A 78 11.37 10.87 -16.70
N LEU A 79 10.08 10.57 -16.70
CA LEU A 79 9.22 10.65 -15.53
C LEU A 79 9.71 9.67 -14.44
N LEU A 80 10.02 10.18 -13.25
CA LEU A 80 10.53 9.39 -12.12
C LEU A 80 9.43 9.00 -11.14
N LYS A 81 8.52 9.93 -10.82
CA LYS A 81 7.40 9.66 -9.92
C LYS A 81 6.28 10.69 -10.08
N ILE A 82 5.08 10.28 -9.71
CA ILE A 82 3.92 11.16 -9.53
C ILE A 82 3.44 11.04 -8.09
N THR A 83 3.21 12.18 -7.45
CA THR A 83 2.73 12.26 -6.07
C THR A 83 1.63 13.29 -5.92
N ALA A 84 0.75 13.12 -4.95
CA ALA A 84 -0.21 14.13 -4.51
C ALA A 84 -0.29 14.16 -2.98
N VAL A 85 -0.69 15.28 -2.38
CA VAL A 85 -0.96 15.36 -0.93
C VAL A 85 -2.46 15.22 -0.75
N LEU A 86 -2.91 14.03 -0.34
CA LEU A 86 -4.32 13.70 -0.17
C LEU A 86 -4.64 13.55 1.31
N ASN A 87 -5.66 14.25 1.81
CA ASN A 87 -6.02 14.29 3.23
C ASN A 87 -4.82 14.64 4.14
N GLY A 88 -3.91 15.51 3.67
CA GLY A 88 -2.72 15.92 4.40
C GLY A 88 -1.54 14.93 4.34
N HIS A 89 -1.64 13.84 3.59
CA HIS A 89 -0.59 12.83 3.45
C HIS A 89 -0.07 12.75 2.02
N GLU A 90 1.26 12.73 1.85
CA GLU A 90 1.87 12.45 0.54
C GLU A 90 1.49 11.03 0.10
N THR A 91 0.89 10.92 -1.08
CA THR A 91 0.45 9.69 -1.73
C THR A 91 1.22 9.50 -3.02
N LEU A 92 1.85 8.34 -3.18
CA LEU A 92 2.54 7.95 -4.42
C LEU A 92 1.53 7.39 -5.42
N LEU A 93 1.50 7.95 -6.63
CA LEU A 93 0.63 7.52 -7.73
C LEU A 93 1.40 6.79 -8.83
N TYR A 94 2.69 7.08 -9.00
CA TYR A 94 3.58 6.41 -9.96
C TYR A 94 5.02 6.46 -9.46
N ILE A 95 5.81 5.43 -9.78
CA ILE A 95 7.27 5.42 -9.63
C ILE A 95 7.92 4.66 -10.79
N ARG A 96 8.97 5.24 -11.37
CA ARG A 96 9.82 4.56 -12.35
C ARG A 96 10.88 3.74 -11.64
N TYR A 97 11.03 2.50 -12.10
CA TYR A 97 12.15 1.64 -11.78
C TYR A 97 13.13 1.59 -12.94
N GLU A 98 14.42 1.52 -12.63
CA GLU A 98 15.46 1.38 -13.66
C GLU A 98 15.44 -0.03 -14.25
N ASP A 99 15.27 -1.02 -13.40
CA ASP A 99 15.17 -2.44 -13.71
C ASP A 99 14.50 -3.22 -12.56
N GLU A 100 14.40 -4.55 -12.70
CA GLU A 100 13.85 -5.44 -11.68
C GLU A 100 14.63 -5.36 -10.35
N GLU A 101 15.96 -5.20 -10.39
CA GLU A 101 16.79 -5.17 -9.19
C GLU A 101 16.56 -3.89 -8.39
N ASP A 102 16.47 -2.74 -9.08
CA ASP A 102 16.09 -1.46 -8.50
C ASP A 102 14.68 -1.51 -7.88
N ALA A 103 13.72 -2.11 -8.60
CA ALA A 103 12.37 -2.34 -8.07
C ALA A 103 12.40 -3.15 -6.78
N ARG A 104 13.11 -4.28 -6.76
CA ARG A 104 13.24 -5.13 -5.57
C ARG A 104 13.91 -4.40 -4.41
N LYS A 105 14.98 -3.63 -4.66
CA LYS A 105 15.66 -2.83 -3.63
C LYS A 105 14.73 -1.78 -3.01
N LYS A 106 14.00 -1.04 -3.84
CA LYS A 106 13.05 0.00 -3.39
C LYS A 106 11.87 -0.61 -2.65
N ILE A 107 11.24 -1.66 -3.18
CA ILE A 107 10.15 -2.41 -2.53
C ILE A 107 10.61 -2.95 -1.18
N ARG A 108 11.80 -3.58 -1.12
CA ARG A 108 12.34 -4.09 0.15
C ARG A 108 12.54 -2.99 1.19
N ARG A 109 13.09 -1.84 0.79
CA ARG A 109 13.30 -0.70 1.69
C ARG A 109 11.96 -0.18 2.23
N PHE A 110 10.96 -0.07 1.36
CA PHE A 110 9.62 0.31 1.74
C PHE A 110 8.99 -0.72 2.70
N ALA A 111 9.02 -2.01 2.35
CA ALA A 111 8.50 -3.09 3.17
C ALA A 111 9.05 -3.07 4.60
N ILE A 112 10.36 -2.88 4.77
CA ILE A 112 10.96 -2.76 6.12
C ILE A 112 10.42 -1.53 6.87
N ARG A 113 10.34 -0.38 6.21
CA ARG A 113 9.80 0.84 6.84
C ARG A 113 8.32 0.67 7.21
N ASN A 114 7.55 0.04 6.33
CA ASN A 114 6.13 -0.22 6.53
C ASN A 114 5.89 -1.19 7.70
N ALA A 115 6.68 -2.27 7.76
CA ALA A 115 6.69 -3.20 8.87
C ALA A 115 7.07 -2.50 10.18
N ASN A 116 8.05 -1.60 10.19
CA ASN A 116 8.40 -0.82 11.39
C ASN A 116 7.21 0.01 11.90
N ALA A 117 6.46 0.67 11.01
CA ALA A 117 5.28 1.44 11.41
C ALA A 117 4.17 0.56 12.03
N ILE A 118 4.01 -0.67 11.53
CA ILE A 118 3.10 -1.67 12.11
C ILE A 118 3.64 -2.16 13.47
N ILE A 119 4.93 -2.47 13.57
CA ILE A 119 5.58 -2.91 14.82
C ILE A 119 5.42 -1.84 15.91
N GLU A 120 5.63 -0.57 15.60
CA GLU A 120 5.48 0.53 16.55
C GLU A 120 4.08 0.57 17.16
N GLN A 121 3.05 0.33 16.37
CA GLN A 121 1.67 0.25 16.84
C GLN A 121 1.42 -1.04 17.64
N ILE A 122 1.93 -2.19 17.19
CA ILE A 122 1.82 -3.46 17.93
C ILE A 122 2.42 -3.32 19.35
N GLN A 123 3.57 -2.64 19.47
CA GLN A 123 4.29 -2.44 20.73
C GLN A 123 3.58 -1.48 21.71
N GLN A 124 2.55 -0.77 21.26
CA GLN A 124 1.71 0.03 22.15
C GLN A 124 0.79 -0.84 23.01
N CYS A 125 0.49 -2.07 22.58
CA CYS A 125 -0.31 -3.01 23.36
C CYS A 125 0.34 -3.34 24.71
N LYS A 126 -0.40 -3.14 25.80
CA LYS A 126 0.03 -3.43 27.18
C LYS A 126 -0.59 -4.69 27.76
N ASP A 127 -1.61 -5.23 27.10
CA ASP A 127 -2.30 -6.43 27.52
C ASP A 127 -1.49 -7.69 27.21
N ALA A 128 -1.87 -8.79 27.86
CA ALA A 128 -1.34 -10.09 27.49
C ALA A 128 -1.90 -10.49 26.11
N VAL A 129 -1.01 -10.75 25.16
CA VAL A 129 -1.33 -11.11 23.78
C VAL A 129 -1.30 -12.63 23.64
N ALA A 130 -2.37 -13.20 23.12
CA ALA A 130 -2.50 -14.63 22.84
C ALA A 130 -2.48 -14.96 21.34
N ARG A 131 -2.83 -14.00 20.47
CA ARG A 131 -2.65 -14.12 19.02
C ARG A 131 -2.09 -12.83 18.43
N LEU A 132 -1.16 -12.96 17.49
CA LEU A 132 -0.80 -11.89 16.56
C LEU A 132 -1.07 -12.40 15.14
N PHE A 133 -2.02 -11.77 14.48
CA PHE A 133 -2.39 -12.05 13.10
C PHE A 133 -1.67 -11.08 12.18
N VAL A 134 -1.24 -11.58 11.03
CA VAL A 134 -0.75 -10.81 9.89
C VAL A 134 -1.51 -11.31 8.67
N ASP A 135 -2.46 -10.51 8.25
CA ASP A 135 -3.41 -10.86 7.20
C ASP A 135 -3.08 -10.04 5.97
N TYR A 136 -3.11 -10.70 4.81
CA TYR A 136 -2.85 -10.05 3.54
C TYR A 136 -3.77 -10.54 2.44
N TYR A 137 -4.01 -9.69 1.46
CA TYR A 137 -4.90 -9.98 0.33
C TYR A 137 -4.43 -9.27 -0.92
N ILE A 138 -4.58 -9.94 -2.06
CA ILE A 138 -4.38 -9.34 -3.38
C ILE A 138 -5.39 -9.86 -4.38
N ASP A 139 -6.08 -8.93 -5.03
CA ASP A 139 -6.88 -9.21 -6.24
C ASP A 139 -6.53 -8.22 -7.36
N SER A 140 -7.38 -8.16 -8.39
CA SER A 140 -7.20 -7.27 -9.53
C SER A 140 -7.26 -5.77 -9.18
N GLU A 141 -7.82 -5.36 -8.05
CA GLU A 141 -8.06 -3.97 -7.66
C GLU A 141 -7.47 -3.58 -6.30
N THR A 142 -7.36 -4.54 -5.39
CA THR A 142 -7.10 -4.35 -3.96
C THR A 142 -5.84 -5.09 -3.57
N ILE A 143 -5.00 -4.41 -2.80
CA ILE A 143 -3.93 -5.04 -2.04
C ILE A 143 -4.07 -4.55 -0.61
N ASP A 144 -4.16 -5.48 0.33
CA ASP A 144 -4.24 -5.15 1.75
C ASP A 144 -3.20 -5.96 2.53
N TYR A 145 -2.60 -5.31 3.52
CA TYR A 145 -1.68 -5.93 4.45
C TYR A 145 -1.90 -5.27 5.81
N HIS A 146 -2.21 -6.05 6.82
CA HIS A 146 -2.47 -5.53 8.15
C HIS A 146 -2.14 -6.54 9.23
N ALA A 147 -1.91 -6.05 10.45
CA ALA A 147 -1.79 -6.89 11.62
C ALA A 147 -3.00 -6.71 12.53
N MET A 148 -3.27 -7.72 13.36
CA MET A 148 -4.30 -7.66 14.39
C MET A 148 -3.84 -8.36 15.66
N ILE A 149 -4.19 -7.79 16.82
CA ILE A 149 -3.87 -8.35 18.13
C ILE A 149 -5.08 -9.07 18.71
N GLY A 150 -4.94 -10.36 18.99
CA GLY A 150 -5.84 -11.12 19.86
C GLY A 150 -5.35 -11.08 21.30
N ALA A 151 -5.88 -10.16 22.10
CA ALA A 151 -5.62 -10.14 23.54
C ALA A 151 -6.23 -11.38 24.23
N ALA A 152 -5.63 -11.84 25.33
CA ALA A 152 -6.06 -13.05 26.04
C ALA A 152 -7.56 -13.05 26.38
N ALA A 153 -8.09 -11.90 26.83
CA ALA A 153 -9.51 -11.76 27.13
C ALA A 153 -10.41 -11.93 25.89
N HIS A 154 -9.94 -11.49 24.71
CA HIS A 154 -10.67 -11.67 23.47
C HIS A 154 -10.63 -13.13 23.01
N VAL A 155 -9.49 -13.82 23.15
CA VAL A 155 -9.39 -15.26 22.84
C VAL A 155 -10.37 -16.07 23.68
N GLU A 156 -10.46 -15.80 24.99
CA GLU A 156 -11.44 -16.48 25.85
C GLU A 156 -12.89 -16.19 25.43
N ALA A 157 -13.20 -14.95 25.04
CA ALA A 157 -14.52 -14.60 24.55
C ALA A 157 -14.87 -15.34 23.25
N VAL A 158 -13.92 -15.46 22.32
CA VAL A 158 -14.06 -16.24 21.08
C VAL A 158 -14.27 -17.72 21.42
N ARG A 159 -13.44 -18.30 22.29
CA ARG A 159 -13.55 -19.70 22.72
C ARG A 159 -14.91 -20.00 23.36
N GLN A 160 -15.42 -19.10 24.21
CA GLN A 160 -16.74 -19.23 24.83
C GLN A 160 -17.89 -19.10 23.84
N LYS A 161 -17.72 -18.30 22.78
CA LYS A 161 -18.76 -18.06 21.77
C LYS A 161 -18.88 -19.23 20.79
N TYR A 162 -17.76 -19.75 20.30
CA TYR A 162 -17.76 -20.74 19.23
C TYR A 162 -17.54 -22.18 19.72
N HIS A 163 -17.03 -22.36 20.94
CA HIS A 163 -16.69 -23.67 21.51
C HIS A 163 -15.77 -24.51 20.62
N ASP A 164 -14.91 -23.83 19.86
CA ASP A 164 -14.00 -24.39 18.89
C ASP A 164 -12.67 -23.63 18.95
N GLU A 165 -11.55 -24.37 18.96
CA GLU A 165 -10.22 -23.77 19.08
C GLU A 165 -9.75 -23.20 17.74
N ASP A 166 -10.16 -23.79 16.60
CA ASP A 166 -9.81 -23.27 15.27
C ASP A 166 -10.41 -21.87 15.06
N SER A 167 -11.60 -21.63 15.61
CA SER A 167 -12.23 -20.30 15.65
C SER A 167 -11.37 -19.24 16.36
N CYS A 168 -10.49 -19.63 17.29
CA CYS A 168 -9.56 -18.71 17.95
C CYS A 168 -8.39 -18.30 17.05
N ASP A 169 -8.14 -19.03 15.97
CA ASP A 169 -7.07 -18.75 15.02
C ASP A 169 -7.58 -17.98 13.79
N CYS A 170 -8.86 -17.54 13.77
CA CYS A 170 -9.42 -16.68 12.74
C CYS A 170 -9.47 -15.21 13.19
N SER A 171 -8.73 -14.32 12.53
CA SER A 171 -8.66 -12.90 12.88
C SER A 171 -10.02 -12.19 12.85
N GLY A 172 -10.89 -12.55 11.90
CA GLY A 172 -12.25 -11.99 11.74
C GLY A 172 -13.19 -12.21 12.93
N ASN A 173 -12.83 -13.07 13.89
CA ASN A 173 -13.61 -13.29 15.11
C ASN A 173 -13.28 -12.29 16.24
N TYR A 174 -12.26 -11.44 16.06
CA TYR A 174 -11.79 -10.51 17.08
C TYR A 174 -12.33 -9.10 16.85
N PRO A 175 -12.66 -8.34 17.91
CA PRO A 175 -13.15 -6.97 17.78
C PRO A 175 -12.03 -5.93 17.58
N SER A 176 -10.78 -6.37 17.42
CA SER A 176 -9.61 -5.51 17.37
C SER A 176 -9.53 -4.74 16.06
N GLU A 177 -9.10 -3.47 16.13
CA GLU A 177 -8.87 -2.66 14.93
C GLU A 177 -7.66 -3.18 14.14
N TYR A 178 -7.72 -3.01 12.81
CA TYR A 178 -6.61 -3.32 11.93
C TYR A 178 -5.44 -2.36 12.14
N ILE A 179 -4.27 -2.91 12.39
CA ILE A 179 -3.01 -2.17 12.45
C ILE A 179 -2.43 -2.16 11.04
N LYS A 180 -2.63 -1.05 10.33
CA LYS A 180 -2.21 -0.90 8.93
C LYS A 180 -0.93 -0.07 8.82
N GLY A 181 -0.14 -0.43 7.81
CA GLY A 181 0.88 0.46 7.25
C GLY A 181 0.29 1.34 6.14
N ASP A 182 1.15 1.77 5.21
CA ASP A 182 0.76 2.52 4.02
C ASP A 182 0.45 1.57 2.85
N ASN A 183 -0.76 1.00 2.86
CA ASN A 183 -1.19 0.08 1.81
C ASN A 183 -1.35 0.79 0.45
N LYS A 184 -1.63 2.11 0.44
CA LYS A 184 -1.71 2.89 -0.81
C LYS A 184 -0.36 2.96 -1.50
N MET A 185 0.71 3.29 -0.76
CA MET A 185 2.06 3.29 -1.31
C MET A 185 2.51 1.88 -1.68
N LEU A 186 2.14 0.86 -0.91
CA LEU A 186 2.44 -0.54 -1.24
C LEU A 186 1.82 -0.94 -2.59
N ILE A 187 0.54 -0.63 -2.82
CA ILE A 187 -0.16 -0.87 -4.08
C ILE A 187 0.62 -0.27 -5.25
N THR A 188 0.92 1.03 -5.17
CA THR A 188 1.62 1.74 -6.25
C THR A 188 2.99 1.14 -6.52
N MET A 189 3.78 0.87 -5.46
CA MET A 189 5.14 0.34 -5.62
C MET A 189 5.15 -1.05 -6.26
N VAL A 190 4.20 -1.92 -5.89
CA VAL A 190 4.07 -3.27 -6.43
C VAL A 190 3.58 -3.24 -7.87
N ARG A 191 2.59 -2.40 -8.19
CA ARG A 191 2.01 -2.32 -9.53
C ARG A 191 2.90 -1.63 -10.55
N CYS A 192 3.76 -0.69 -10.14
CA CYS A 192 4.73 -0.05 -11.03
C CYS A 192 5.93 -0.95 -11.37
N ALA A 193 6.14 -2.04 -10.63
CA ALA A 193 7.25 -2.96 -10.89
C ALA A 193 6.90 -3.93 -12.01
N GLU A 194 7.87 -4.21 -12.89
CA GLU A 194 7.73 -5.25 -13.92
C GLU A 194 7.43 -6.63 -13.30
N GLY A 195 6.87 -7.54 -14.10
CA GLY A 195 6.37 -8.83 -13.63
C GLY A 195 4.98 -8.75 -12.99
N HIS A 196 4.42 -9.89 -12.59
CA HIS A 196 3.04 -9.96 -12.09
C HIS A 196 2.91 -9.26 -10.72
N PRO A 197 1.91 -8.38 -10.49
CA PRO A 197 1.72 -7.69 -9.20
C PRO A 197 1.69 -8.64 -8.00
N SER A 198 1.07 -9.82 -8.11
CA SER A 198 1.06 -10.82 -7.04
C SER A 198 2.45 -11.33 -6.64
N ALA A 199 3.38 -11.47 -7.58
CA ALA A 199 4.74 -11.89 -7.25
C ALA A 199 5.50 -10.79 -6.50
N ASN A 200 5.34 -9.53 -6.94
CA ASN A 200 5.95 -8.37 -6.30
C ASN A 200 5.35 -8.10 -4.91
N PHE A 201 4.04 -8.32 -4.76
CA PHE A 201 3.35 -8.23 -3.47
C PHE A 201 3.82 -9.32 -2.51
N GLN A 202 3.87 -10.58 -2.97
CA GLN A 202 4.32 -11.70 -2.13
C GLN A 202 5.75 -11.50 -1.65
N TYR A 203 6.62 -10.93 -2.49
CA TYR A 203 7.97 -10.53 -2.08
C TYR A 203 7.95 -9.50 -0.94
N ALA A 204 7.08 -8.49 -1.03
CA ALA A 204 6.91 -7.50 0.03
C ALA A 204 6.34 -8.12 1.32
N VAL A 205 5.31 -8.96 1.21
CA VAL A 205 4.68 -9.69 2.32
C VAL A 205 5.72 -10.53 3.06
N GLU A 206 6.53 -11.31 2.35
CA GLU A 206 7.56 -12.15 2.98
C GLU A 206 8.55 -11.32 3.81
N ILE A 207 8.97 -10.17 3.29
CA ILE A 207 9.87 -9.25 4.00
C ILE A 207 9.18 -8.66 5.22
N MET A 208 7.96 -8.14 5.07
CA MET A 208 7.22 -7.49 6.15
C MET A 208 6.92 -8.47 7.27
N SER A 209 6.37 -9.64 6.96
CA SER A 209 5.95 -10.63 7.95
C SER A 209 7.14 -11.19 8.73
N LYS A 210 8.25 -11.53 8.05
CA LYS A 210 9.49 -11.95 8.75
C LYS A 210 10.07 -10.86 9.63
N HIS A 211 9.95 -9.60 9.21
CA HIS A 211 10.43 -8.46 9.99
C HIS A 211 9.55 -8.21 11.22
N ILE A 212 8.23 -8.27 11.08
CA ILE A 212 7.27 -8.20 12.20
C ILE A 212 7.51 -9.36 13.18
N GLU A 213 7.60 -10.59 12.69
CA GLU A 213 7.87 -11.77 13.53
C GLU A 213 9.15 -11.58 14.35
N LYS A 214 10.22 -11.10 13.71
CA LYS A 214 11.52 -10.91 14.35
C LYS A 214 11.54 -9.80 15.40
N TYR A 215 10.83 -8.69 15.17
CA TYR A 215 10.99 -7.47 15.98
C TYR A 215 9.76 -7.09 16.84
N ALA A 216 8.56 -7.54 16.49
CA ALA A 216 7.37 -7.35 17.32
C ALA A 216 7.29 -8.39 18.45
N LEU A 217 7.46 -9.68 18.12
CA LEU A 217 7.22 -10.77 19.07
C LEU A 217 8.05 -10.67 20.37
N PRO A 218 9.35 -10.30 20.35
CA PRO A 218 10.14 -10.18 21.57
C PRO A 218 9.65 -9.09 22.52
N ALA A 219 8.95 -8.08 22.02
CA ALA A 219 8.46 -6.95 22.80
C ALA A 219 7.05 -7.19 23.40
N LEU A 220 6.35 -8.24 22.96
CA LEU A 220 4.99 -8.54 23.42
C LEU A 220 4.98 -9.31 24.74
N ARG A 221 4.05 -8.95 25.63
CA ARG A 221 3.68 -9.77 26.79
C ARG A 221 2.80 -10.92 26.31
N ARG A 222 3.41 -12.05 25.99
CA ARG A 222 2.72 -13.22 25.42
C ARG A 222 2.13 -14.13 26.49
N THR A 223 0.98 -14.73 26.21
CA THR A 223 0.45 -15.87 26.97
C THR A 223 1.24 -17.15 26.65
N GLU A 224 1.06 -18.19 27.46
CA GLU A 224 1.73 -19.49 27.24
C GLU A 224 1.30 -20.16 25.94
N ASP A 225 0.04 -19.97 25.53
CA ASP A 225 -0.56 -20.52 24.31
C ASP A 225 -0.43 -19.59 23.10
N PHE A 226 0.46 -18.58 23.17
CA PHE A 226 0.58 -17.57 22.12
C PHE A 226 0.84 -18.17 20.73
N LYS A 227 0.16 -17.67 19.69
CA LYS A 227 0.44 -17.98 18.28
C LYS A 227 0.66 -16.72 17.44
N PHE A 228 1.62 -16.82 16.51
CA PHE A 228 1.79 -15.90 15.40
C PHE A 228 1.22 -16.56 14.14
N ILE A 229 0.22 -15.93 13.53
CA ILE A 229 -0.50 -16.46 12.37
C ILE A 229 -0.33 -15.45 11.24
N CYS A 230 0.14 -15.92 10.09
CA CYS A 230 0.38 -15.10 8.92
C CYS A 230 -0.24 -15.80 7.72
N GLU A 231 -1.34 -15.25 7.19
CA GLU A 231 -2.14 -15.92 6.16
C GLU A 231 -2.72 -14.95 5.14
N GLU A 232 -2.93 -15.48 3.94
CA GLU A 232 -3.77 -14.83 2.94
C GLU A 232 -5.23 -15.10 3.32
N TYR A 233 -6.07 -14.06 3.35
CA TYR A 233 -7.50 -14.22 3.59
C TYR A 233 -8.27 -14.19 2.27
N ASP A 234 -9.40 -14.90 2.22
CA ASP A 234 -10.28 -14.97 1.04
C ASP A 234 -11.25 -13.77 0.97
#